data_AF-A0A927ZZC5-F1
#
_entry.id   AF-A0A927ZZC5-F1
#
_cell.length_a   1.000
_cell.length_b   1.000
_cell.length_c   1.000
_cell.angle_alpha   90.00
_cell.angle_beta   90.00
_cell.angle_gamma   90.00
#
_symmetry.space_group_name_H-M   'P 1'
#
loop_
_entity.id
_entity.type
_entity.pdbx_description
1 polymer ?
#
loop_
_entity_poly.entity_id
_entity_poly.type
_entity_poly.pdbx_seq_one_letter_code
_entity_poly.pdbx_strand_id
1 'polypeptide(L)' 'MRSMVVGGIVMLTKSHKTKIWAHRGASGWDKQYAPENTIPAFERAVKMGADGIETDV' A
#
# COMPACT_ATOMS: atom_id res chain seq x y z
N MET A 1 -10.51 0.57 -9.51
CA MET A 1 -11.59 -0.44 -9.64
C MET A 1 -12.15 -0.32 -11.04
N ARG A 2 -12.43 -1.42 -11.74
CA ARG A 2 -13.13 -1.35 -13.03
C ARG A 2 -14.62 -1.43 -12.75
N SER A 3 -15.36 -0.37 -13.07
CA SER A 3 -16.82 -0.37 -13.04
C SER A 3 -17.34 -0.93 -14.36
N MET A 4 -18.27 -1.87 -14.29
CA MET A 4 -19.02 -2.34 -15.45
C MET A 4 -20.46 -1.85 -15.28
N VAL A 5 -21.02 -1.21 -16.31
CA VAL A 5 -22.41 -0.75 -16.31
C VAL A 5 -23.22 -1.77 -17.09
N VAL A 6 -24.23 -2.36 -16.45
CA VAL A 6 -25.20 -3.26 -17.11
C VAL A 6 -26.59 -2.78 -16.75
N GLY A 7 -27.39 -2.40 -17.76
CA GLY A 7 -28.78 -1.97 -17.56
C GLY A 7 -28.96 -0.74 -16.65
N GLY A 8 -27.99 0.18 -16.61
CA GLY A 8 -28.04 1.39 -15.77
C GLY A 8 -27.63 1.18 -14.31
N ILE A 9 -27.33 -0.05 -13.89
CA ILE A 9 -26.80 -0.36 -12.56
C ILE A 9 -25.27 -0.46 -12.65
N VAL A 10 -24.58 0.28 -11.78
CA VAL A 10 -23.11 0.21 -11.65
C VAL A 10 -22.76 -0.99 -10.76
N MET A 11 -22.17 -2.02 -11.35
CA MET A 11 -21.67 -3.17 -10.59
C MET A 11 -20.20 -2.95 -10.23
N LEU A 12 -19.93 -2.80 -8.93
CA LEU A 12 -18.58 -2.65 -8.40
C LEU A 12 -17.97 -4.04 -8.18
N THR A 13 -16.95 -4.38 -8.98
CA THR A 13 -16.20 -5.62 -8.79
C THR A 13 -15.04 -5.40 -7.82
N LYS A 14 -14.91 -6.29 -6.83
CA LYS A 14 -13.78 -6.28 -5.88
C LYS A 14 -12.53 -6.77 -6.61
N SER A 15 -11.47 -5.96 -6.58
CA SER A 15 -10.18 -6.29 -7.21
C SER A 15 -9.41 -7.28 -6.34
N HIS A 16 -9.08 -8.46 -6.88
CA HIS A 16 -8.30 -9.52 -6.20
C HIS A 16 -6.78 -9.31 -6.35
N LYS A 17 -6.30 -8.07 -6.21
CA LYS A 17 -4.86 -7.81 -6.28
C LYS A 17 -4.22 -8.10 -4.93
N THR A 18 -3.08 -8.78 -4.94
CA THR A 18 -2.23 -8.93 -3.75
C THR A 18 -1.88 -7.54 -3.23
N LYS A 19 -2.09 -7.34 -1.92
CA LYS A 19 -1.78 -6.09 -1.24
C LYS A 19 -0.31 -6.07 -0.85
N ILE A 20 0.36 -4.96 -1.12
CA ILE A 20 1.75 -4.73 -0.76
C ILE A 20 1.80 -3.91 0.52
N TRP A 21 2.29 -4.51 1.59
CA TRP A 21 2.46 -3.88 2.89
C TRP A 21 3.93 -3.56 3.13
N ALA A 22 4.23 -2.32 3.53
CA ALA A 22 5.58 -1.89 3.89
C ALA A 22 5.86 -2.22 5.35
N HIS A 23 6.66 -3.27 5.58
CA HIS A 23 7.08 -3.74 6.91
C HIS A 23 7.93 -2.67 7.61
N ARG A 24 7.43 -2.12 8.72
CA ARG A 24 8.01 -1.00 9.48
C ARG A 24 8.32 0.26 8.65
N GLY A 25 7.61 0.46 7.53
CA GLY A 25 7.87 1.53 6.55
C GLY A 25 8.85 1.11 5.44
N ALA A 26 9.55 2.07 4.83
CA ALA A 26 10.54 1.82 3.77
C ALA A 26 11.93 1.39 4.31
N SER A 27 11.94 0.45 5.25
CA SER A 27 13.12 -0.07 5.95
C SER A 27 13.62 -1.40 5.37
N GLY A 28 13.81 -1.44 4.05
CA GLY A 28 14.28 -2.64 3.34
C GLY A 28 15.65 -3.13 3.82
N TRP A 29 15.88 -4.44 3.76
CA TRP A 29 17.14 -5.09 4.13
C TRP A 29 18.29 -4.75 3.18
N ASP A 30 18.01 -4.67 1.87
CA ASP A 30 18.97 -4.33 0.83
C ASP A 30 19.28 -2.82 0.80
N LYS A 31 18.24 -1.99 0.95
CA LYS A 31 18.32 -0.54 0.99
C LYS A 31 17.35 0.03 2.01
N GLN A 32 17.91 0.53 3.10
CA GLN A 32 17.17 1.28 4.10
C GLN A 32 17.01 2.74 3.62
N TYR A 33 15.79 3.11 3.22
CA TYR A 33 15.52 4.49 2.79
C TYR A 33 15.36 5.46 3.97
N ALA A 34 14.98 4.95 5.14
CA ALA A 34 14.89 5.67 6.40
C ALA A 34 14.87 4.65 7.57
N PRO A 35 15.15 5.08 8.81
CA PRO A 35 15.06 4.20 9.99
C PRO A 35 13.66 3.61 10.15
N GLU A 36 13.58 2.35 10.56
CA GLU A 36 12.31 1.63 10.76
C GLU A 36 11.40 2.30 11.79
N ASN A 37 10.08 2.15 11.64
CA ASN A 37 9.06 2.72 12.52
C ASN A 37 9.16 4.25 12.70
N THR A 38 9.62 4.96 11.66
CA THR A 38 9.69 6.43 11.66
C THR A 38 8.80 7.06 10.58
N ILE A 39 8.36 8.29 10.82
CA ILE A 39 7.58 9.07 9.85
C ILE A 39 8.27 9.14 8.47
N PRO A 40 9.60 9.40 8.35
CA PRO A 40 10.27 9.37 7.06
C PRO A 40 10.18 8.01 6.32
N ALA A 41 10.23 6.88 7.04
CA ALA A 41 10.05 5.57 6.43
C ALA A 41 8.62 5.35 5.94
N PHE A 42 7.63 5.83 6.69
CA PHE A 42 6.22 5.78 6.32
C PHE A 42 5.93 6.65 5.09
N GLU A 43 6.38 7.90 5.09
CA GLU A 43 6.23 8.80 3.94
C GLU A 43 6.86 8.21 2.67
N ARG A 44 8.02 7.59 2.80
CA ARG A 44 8.69 6.94 1.67
C ARG A 44 7.90 5.75 1.15
N ALA A 45 7.36 4.91 2.04
CA ALA A 45 6.52 3.77 1.66
C ALA A 45 5.27 4.22 0.88
N VAL A 46 4.62 5.29 1.33
CA VAL A 46 3.49 5.91 0.61
C VAL A 46 3.92 6.42 -0.76
N LYS A 47 5.05 7.13 -0.85
CA LYS A 47 5.61 7.63 -2.12
C LYS A 47 5.96 6.49 -3.09
N MET A 48 6.31 5.31 -2.58
CA MET A 48 6.61 4.11 -3.38
C MET A 48 5.35 3.33 -3.80
N GLY A 49 4.16 3.73 -3.34
CA GLY A 49 2.90 3.12 -3.73
C GLY A 49 2.52 1.86 -2.95
N ALA A 50 3.03 1.70 -1.72
CA ALA A 50 2.55 0.65 -0.83
C ALA A 50 1.04 0.79 -0.58
N ASP A 51 0.32 -0.33 -0.50
CA ASP A 51 -1.11 -0.33 -0.18
C ASP A 51 -1.37 -0.03 1.30
N GLY A 52 -0.38 -0.29 2.16
CA GLY A 52 -0.44 -0.11 3.61
C GLY A 52 0.93 -0.13 4.24
N ILE A 53 0.97 0.27 5.52
CA ILE A 53 2.16 0.27 6.36
C ILE A 53 1.89 -0.63 7.55
N GLU A 54 2.85 -1.47 7.89
CA GLU A 54 2.88 -2.23 9.13
C GLU A 54 3.83 -1.54 10.13
N THR A 55 3.54 -1.64 11.43
CA THR A 55 4.32 -0.98 12.51
C THR A 55 4.17 -1.76 13.82
N ASP A 56 5.21 -1.74 14.65
CA ASP A 56 5.25 -2.39 15.96
C ASP A 56 4.87 -1.42 17.10
N VAL A 57 4.24 -1.93 18.18
CA VAL A 57 3.88 -1.19 19.42
C VAL A 57 4.30 -1.91 20.69
#